data_AF-A0A2J6SND5-F1
#
_entry.id   AF-A0A2J6SND5-F1
#
_cell.length_a   1.000
_cell.length_b   1.000
_cell.length_c   1.000
_cell.angle_alpha   90.00
_cell.angle_beta   90.00
_cell.angle_gamma   90.00
#
_symmetry.space_group_name_H-M   'P 1'
#
loop_
_entity.id
_entity.type
_entity.pdbx_description
1 polymer ?
#
loop_
_entity_poly.entity_id
_entity_poly.type
_entity_poly.pdbx_seq_one_letter_code
_entity_poly.pdbx_strand_id
1 'polypeptide(L)'
;MLEEANLVVAEIEKDVLKVCKSTMQAPAPSTEALGKKPSLYSWMYPKTINLQLVTKQGVLTVVKRDDLPVHDSHAYITDPQVLAFNLPHHMISDIQVITGLYPFVYKVNVEGQTMVAKLGRSEPHDSITDEIKKLYGVQTSAQGPLARVPQLKGFVSSPMGVVGFLTNYIPSLCHNLEYLLACARITGGTVPKNKDAPSPAITISKARKEKWTSQIQETLQSLHARNVIWGDAKLANILIDEVTDDSWIVDFGGGNTQGWIERDLHGSKAGDLQALDRITAELAAVWL
;
A
#
# COMPACT_ATOMS: atom_id res chain seq x y z
N MET A 1 12.30 -11.33 25.90
CA MET A 1 10.84 -11.24 25.61
C MET A 1 10.53 -11.08 24.13
N LEU A 2 10.72 -9.92 23.47
CA LEU A 2 10.38 -9.78 22.03
C LEU A 2 11.31 -10.63 21.13
N GLU A 3 12.60 -10.68 21.48
CA GLU A 3 13.63 -11.40 20.74
C GLU A 3 13.47 -12.93 20.85
N GLU A 4 13.13 -13.43 22.04
CA GLU A 4 12.81 -14.85 22.27
C GLU A 4 11.49 -15.25 21.59
N ALA A 5 10.47 -14.39 21.59
CA ALA A 5 9.22 -14.63 20.87
C ALA A 5 9.46 -14.74 19.35
N ASN A 6 10.32 -13.88 18.81
CA ASN A 6 10.69 -13.92 17.39
C ASN A 6 11.47 -15.20 17.03
N LEU A 7 12.36 -15.68 17.91
CA LEU A 7 13.09 -16.94 17.72
C LEU A 7 12.14 -18.14 17.71
N VAL A 8 11.18 -18.18 18.63
CA VAL A 8 10.18 -19.26 18.70
C VAL A 8 9.25 -19.26 17.48
N VAL A 9 8.81 -18.09 17.01
CA VAL A 9 7.99 -17.99 15.78
C VAL A 9 8.77 -18.50 14.56
N ALA A 10 10.04 -18.14 14.42
CA ALA A 10 10.88 -18.60 13.32
C ALA A 10 11.11 -20.12 13.35
N GLU A 11 11.26 -20.72 14.54
CA GLU A 11 11.39 -22.16 14.70
C GLU A 11 10.10 -22.90 14.33
N ILE A 12 8.95 -22.39 14.79
CA ILE A 12 7.62 -22.91 14.43
C ILE A 12 7.40 -22.81 12.92
N GLU A 13 7.69 -21.67 12.31
CA GLU A 13 7.52 -21.47 10.87
C GLU A 13 8.36 -22.45 10.06
N LYS A 14 9.61 -22.68 10.46
CA LYS A 14 10.50 -23.66 9.82
C LYS A 14 9.92 -25.07 9.87
N ASP A 15 9.42 -25.50 11.02
CA ASP A 15 8.82 -26.83 11.18
C ASP A 15 7.51 -26.96 10.39
N VAL A 16 6.69 -25.92 10.39
CA VAL A 16 5.46 -25.83 9.58
C VAL A 16 5.79 -25.99 8.10
N LEU A 17 6.73 -25.19 7.58
CA LEU A 17 7.13 -25.22 6.18
C LEU A 17 7.73 -26.57 5.79
N LYS A 18 8.58 -27.14 6.64
CA LYS A 18 9.21 -28.45 6.40
C LYS A 18 8.17 -29.56 6.27
N VAL A 19 7.19 -29.58 7.17
CA VAL A 19 6.19 -30.65 7.24
C VAL A 19 5.09 -30.47 6.19
N CYS A 20 4.74 -29.23 5.82
CA CYS A 20 3.73 -28.94 4.80
C CYS A 20 4.24 -28.94 3.35
N LYS A 21 5.57 -28.89 3.14
CA LYS A 21 6.17 -28.66 1.82
C LYS A 21 5.62 -29.56 0.71
N SER A 22 5.62 -30.88 0.92
CA SER A 22 5.17 -31.84 -0.10
C SER A 22 3.67 -31.69 -0.41
N THR A 23 2.84 -31.46 0.62
CA THR A 23 1.40 -31.22 0.47
C THR A 23 1.11 -29.91 -0.26
N MET A 24 1.92 -28.86 -0.04
CA MET A 24 1.80 -27.58 -0.75
C MET A 24 2.29 -27.66 -2.20
N GLN A 25 3.32 -28.47 -2.48
CA GLN A 25 3.91 -28.61 -3.81
C GLN A 25 3.04 -29.43 -4.78
N ALA A 26 2.33 -30.45 -4.28
CA ALA A 26 1.48 -31.31 -5.12
C ALA A 26 0.40 -30.56 -5.93
N PRO A 27 -0.32 -29.55 -5.39
CA PRO A 27 -1.30 -28.76 -6.14
C PRO A 27 -0.72 -27.49 -6.79
N ALA A 28 0.56 -27.19 -6.61
CA ALA A 28 1.16 -25.99 -7.18
C ALA A 28 1.22 -26.10 -8.73
N PRO A 29 0.75 -25.10 -9.49
CA PRO A 29 0.78 -25.16 -10.95
C PRO A 29 2.22 -25.22 -11.48
N SER A 30 2.43 -25.89 -12.62
CA SER A 30 3.72 -25.82 -13.33
C SER A 30 3.97 -24.40 -13.82
N THR A 31 5.23 -23.95 -13.77
CA THR A 31 5.66 -22.59 -14.15
C THR A 31 5.33 -22.20 -15.60
N GLU A 32 4.94 -23.16 -16.44
CA GLU A 32 4.65 -22.99 -17.87
C GLU A 32 3.21 -22.52 -18.18
N ALA A 33 2.31 -22.48 -17.19
CA ALA A 33 0.90 -22.09 -17.39
C ALA A 33 0.62 -20.56 -17.32
N LEU A 34 1.63 -19.73 -17.06
CA LEU A 34 1.51 -18.28 -16.83
C LEU A 34 1.42 -17.45 -18.12
N GLY A 35 0.50 -17.80 -19.03
CA GLY A 35 0.28 -17.05 -20.28
C GLY A 35 -0.76 -15.93 -20.18
N LYS A 36 -1.65 -15.97 -19.19
CA LYS A 36 -2.69 -14.95 -18.99
C LYS A 36 -2.34 -14.07 -17.79
N LYS A 37 -2.38 -12.75 -17.96
CA LYS A 37 -2.33 -11.83 -16.84
C LYS A 37 -3.52 -12.15 -15.91
N PRO A 38 -3.27 -12.48 -14.64
CA PRO A 38 -4.34 -12.83 -13.70
C PRO A 38 -5.29 -11.64 -13.50
N SER A 39 -6.60 -11.91 -13.44
CA SER A 39 -7.58 -10.91 -13.04
C SER A 39 -7.44 -10.60 -11.55
N LEU A 40 -7.96 -9.46 -11.12
CA LEU A 40 -7.98 -9.10 -9.70
C LEU A 40 -8.76 -10.14 -8.89
N TYR A 41 -9.81 -10.73 -9.46
CA TYR A 41 -10.51 -11.88 -8.87
C TYR A 41 -9.55 -13.01 -8.48
N SER A 42 -8.63 -13.42 -9.37
CA SER A 42 -7.69 -14.51 -9.08
C SER A 42 -6.67 -14.15 -7.99
N TRP A 43 -6.39 -12.87 -7.80
CA TRP A 43 -5.53 -12.38 -6.72
C TRP A 43 -6.26 -12.30 -5.38
N MET A 44 -7.53 -11.89 -5.39
CA MET A 44 -8.37 -11.82 -4.19
C MET A 44 -8.79 -13.20 -3.70
N TYR A 45 -9.11 -14.09 -4.63
CA TYR A 45 -9.59 -15.44 -4.38
C TYR A 45 -8.63 -16.46 -5.01
N PRO A 46 -7.36 -16.50 -4.55
CA PRO A 46 -6.45 -17.53 -5.01
C PRO A 46 -7.02 -18.90 -4.62
N LYS A 47 -6.70 -19.94 -5.38
CA LYS A 47 -7.01 -21.30 -4.95
C LYS A 47 -6.21 -21.59 -3.68
N THR A 48 -6.90 -21.69 -2.54
CA THR A 48 -6.31 -22.00 -1.25
C THR A 48 -6.58 -23.45 -0.87
N ILE A 49 -5.72 -24.00 -0.02
CA ILE A 49 -5.93 -25.25 0.70
C ILE A 49 -5.76 -24.97 2.18
N ASN A 50 -6.63 -25.51 3.00
CA ASN A 50 -6.51 -25.40 4.45
C ASN A 50 -5.72 -26.61 4.97
N LEU A 51 -4.65 -26.35 5.71
CA LEU A 51 -3.80 -27.38 6.31
C LEU A 51 -3.79 -27.19 7.83
N GLN A 52 -3.91 -28.29 8.56
CA GLN A 52 -3.76 -28.33 10.01
C GLN A 52 -2.58 -29.22 10.37
N LEU A 53 -1.66 -28.70 11.19
CA LEU A 53 -0.63 -29.52 11.80
C LEU A 53 -1.17 -30.19 13.06
N VAL A 54 -0.96 -31.50 13.15
CA VAL A 54 -1.35 -32.33 14.30
C VAL A 54 -0.22 -33.25 14.69
N THR A 55 -0.03 -33.48 15.98
CA THR A 55 0.91 -34.50 16.47
C THR A 55 0.18 -35.83 16.59
N LYS A 56 0.55 -36.81 15.77
CA LYS A 56 0.04 -38.19 15.85
C LYS A 56 1.17 -39.09 16.32
N GLN A 57 1.00 -39.74 17.47
CA GLN A 57 1.98 -40.66 18.05
C GLN A 57 3.40 -40.05 18.17
N GLY A 58 3.48 -38.78 18.58
CA GLY A 58 4.75 -38.05 18.71
C GLY A 58 5.33 -37.51 17.40
N VAL A 59 4.67 -37.74 16.26
CA VAL A 59 5.12 -37.26 14.94
C VAL A 59 4.22 -36.13 14.45
N LEU A 60 4.84 -35.00 14.09
CA LEU A 60 4.15 -33.88 13.48
C LEU A 60 3.68 -34.25 12.07
N THR A 61 2.38 -34.15 11.82
CA THR A 61 1.71 -34.60 10.60
C THR A 61 0.78 -33.50 10.07
N VAL A 62 0.65 -33.41 8.75
CA VAL A 62 -0.30 -32.49 8.10
C VAL A 62 -1.60 -33.20 7.79
N VAL A 63 -2.71 -32.55 8.10
CA VAL A 63 -4.05 -32.96 7.67
C VAL A 63 -4.64 -31.84 6.81
N LYS A 64 -5.13 -32.19 5.63
CA LYS A 64 -5.90 -31.27 4.79
C LYS A 64 -7.30 -31.10 5.39
N ARG A 65 -7.72 -29.85 5.55
CA ARG A 65 -8.99 -29.46 6.17
C ARG A 65 -9.94 -28.85 5.14
N ASP A 66 -10.41 -29.69 4.23
CA ASP A 66 -11.38 -29.28 3.20
C ASP A 66 -12.74 -28.86 3.78
N ASP A 67 -12.97 -29.15 5.06
CA ASP A 67 -14.13 -28.75 5.85
C ASP A 67 -14.07 -27.30 6.36
N LEU A 68 -12.90 -26.66 6.34
CA LEU A 68 -12.75 -25.27 6.76
C LEU A 68 -13.09 -24.32 5.60
N PRO A 69 -13.76 -23.19 5.87
CA PRO A 69 -14.07 -22.21 4.83
C PRO A 69 -12.80 -21.60 4.24
N VAL A 70 -12.89 -21.13 3.00
CA VAL A 70 -11.88 -20.24 2.43
C VAL A 70 -12.01 -18.89 3.13
N HIS A 71 -10.90 -18.39 3.68
CA HIS A 71 -10.86 -17.08 4.30
C HIS A 71 -10.97 -16.00 3.22
N ASP A 72 -12.02 -15.16 3.28
CA ASP A 72 -12.08 -13.93 2.50
C ASP A 72 -11.35 -12.82 3.26
N SER A 73 -10.22 -12.37 2.73
CA SER A 73 -9.41 -11.33 3.35
C SER A 73 -9.90 -9.92 3.01
N HIS A 74 -10.93 -9.78 2.19
CA HIS A 74 -11.40 -8.51 1.67
C HIS A 74 -12.76 -8.14 2.24
N ALA A 75 -12.78 -7.17 3.14
CA ALA A 75 -14.03 -6.64 3.68
C ALA A 75 -14.79 -5.84 2.63
N TYR A 76 -16.12 -5.89 2.72
CA TYR A 76 -17.02 -5.07 1.92
C TYR A 76 -17.12 -3.66 2.50
N ILE A 77 -17.14 -2.66 1.62
CA ILE A 77 -17.48 -1.28 1.99
C ILE A 77 -19.00 -1.22 2.18
N THR A 78 -19.42 -0.92 3.42
CA THR A 78 -20.84 -0.87 3.81
C THR A 78 -21.33 0.54 4.11
N ASP A 79 -20.44 1.54 4.11
CA ASP A 79 -20.79 2.92 4.42
C ASP A 79 -21.76 3.49 3.34
N PRO A 80 -23.00 3.85 3.71
CA PRO A 80 -24.01 4.26 2.74
C PRO A 80 -23.69 5.60 2.06
N GLN A 81 -22.91 6.48 2.71
CA GLN A 81 -22.48 7.73 2.09
C GLN A 81 -21.49 7.45 0.96
N VAL A 82 -20.54 6.53 1.20
CA VAL A 82 -19.58 6.13 0.16
C VAL A 82 -20.28 5.43 -1.00
N LEU A 83 -21.19 4.50 -0.70
CA LEU A 83 -21.95 3.77 -1.73
C LEU A 83 -22.87 4.68 -2.56
N ALA A 84 -23.22 5.87 -2.06
CA ALA A 84 -23.99 6.86 -2.79
C ALA A 84 -23.15 7.75 -3.73
N PHE A 85 -21.83 7.66 -3.70
CA PHE A 85 -20.97 8.45 -4.60
C PHE A 85 -21.14 8.02 -6.05
N ASN A 86 -21.34 8.99 -6.94
CA ASN A 86 -21.47 8.75 -8.38
C ASN A 86 -20.09 8.51 -9.02
N LEU A 87 -19.64 7.25 -8.98
CA LEU A 87 -18.39 6.77 -9.56
C LEU A 87 -18.66 5.51 -10.38
N PRO A 88 -17.89 5.25 -11.45
CA PRO A 88 -18.05 4.01 -12.21
C PRO A 88 -17.66 2.80 -11.35
N HIS A 89 -18.32 1.68 -11.60
CA HIS A 89 -18.03 0.41 -10.94
C HIS A 89 -17.33 -0.53 -11.91
N HIS A 90 -16.22 -1.12 -11.48
CA HIS A 90 -15.48 -2.11 -12.27
C HIS A 90 -15.49 -3.45 -11.54
N MET A 91 -15.95 -4.49 -12.24
CA MET A 91 -15.99 -5.84 -11.68
C MET A 91 -14.59 -6.41 -11.57
N ILE A 92 -14.28 -7.09 -10.47
CA ILE A 92 -12.97 -7.73 -10.22
C ILE A 92 -12.54 -8.75 -11.28
N SER A 93 -13.48 -9.28 -12.07
CA SER A 93 -13.20 -10.13 -13.23
C SER A 93 -12.55 -9.38 -14.40
N ASP A 94 -12.86 -8.10 -14.54
CA ASP A 94 -12.53 -7.28 -15.71
C ASP A 94 -11.27 -6.43 -15.47
N ILE A 95 -10.83 -6.36 -14.21
CA ILE A 95 -9.60 -5.68 -13.80
C ILE A 95 -8.42 -6.65 -13.91
N GLN A 96 -7.41 -6.30 -14.70
CA GLN A 96 -6.21 -7.11 -14.86
C GLN A 96 -5.11 -6.64 -13.91
N VAL A 97 -4.48 -7.54 -13.17
CA VAL A 97 -3.36 -7.17 -12.29
C VAL A 97 -2.08 -7.11 -13.11
N ILE A 98 -1.37 -5.99 -12.99
CA ILE A 98 -0.02 -5.82 -13.54
C ILE A 98 1.01 -6.29 -12.51
N THR A 99 0.91 -5.80 -11.28
CA THR A 99 1.77 -6.20 -10.15
C THR A 99 1.14 -5.78 -8.81
N GLY A 100 1.52 -6.45 -7.73
CA GLY A 100 1.33 -5.91 -6.38
C GLY A 100 2.27 -4.73 -6.14
N LEU A 101 1.78 -3.71 -5.44
CA LEU A 101 2.59 -2.55 -5.00
C LEU A 101 2.84 -2.63 -3.49
N TYR A 102 1.77 -2.84 -2.72
CA TYR A 102 1.77 -3.03 -1.27
C TYR A 102 0.69 -4.06 -0.92
N PRO A 103 0.63 -4.58 0.32
CA PRO A 103 -0.48 -5.43 0.75
C PRO A 103 -1.83 -4.77 0.45
N PHE A 104 -2.68 -5.47 -0.30
CA PHE A 104 -4.01 -5.01 -0.74
C PHE A 104 -4.02 -3.81 -1.70
N VAL A 105 -2.86 -3.43 -2.24
CA VAL A 105 -2.71 -2.34 -3.21
C VAL A 105 -2.02 -2.85 -4.47
N TYR A 106 -2.70 -2.75 -5.61
CA TYR A 106 -2.27 -3.35 -6.87
C TYR A 106 -2.17 -2.31 -7.97
N LYS A 107 -1.12 -2.41 -8.79
CA LYS A 107 -1.09 -1.76 -10.10
C LYS A 107 -1.93 -2.60 -11.05
N VAL A 108 -2.93 -1.99 -11.67
CA VAL A 108 -3.90 -2.70 -12.50
C VAL A 108 -4.07 -2.04 -13.86
N ASN A 109 -4.55 -2.82 -14.83
CA ASN A 109 -5.10 -2.32 -16.08
C ASN A 109 -6.62 -2.46 -16.05
N VAL A 110 -7.32 -1.37 -16.32
CA VAL A 110 -8.77 -1.31 -16.46
C VAL A 110 -9.05 -0.69 -17.83
N GLU A 111 -9.57 -1.50 -18.76
CA GLU A 111 -9.94 -1.05 -20.11
C GLU A 111 -8.81 -0.31 -20.86
N GLY A 112 -7.56 -0.78 -20.70
CA GLY A 112 -6.39 -0.18 -21.34
C GLY A 112 -5.74 0.94 -20.51
N GLN A 113 -6.39 1.45 -19.47
CA GLN A 113 -5.83 2.46 -18.58
C GLN A 113 -5.09 1.83 -17.39
N THR A 114 -3.89 2.34 -17.08
CA THR A 114 -3.15 1.94 -15.89
C THR A 114 -3.65 2.72 -14.68
N MET A 115 -4.05 1.99 -13.62
CA MET A 115 -4.62 2.53 -12.39
C MET A 115 -4.02 1.83 -11.17
N VAL A 116 -4.36 2.31 -9.98
CA VAL A 116 -4.09 1.63 -8.71
C VAL A 116 -5.42 1.16 -8.13
N ALA A 117 -5.51 -0.13 -7.79
CA ALA A 117 -6.63 -0.69 -7.03
C ALA A 117 -6.23 -0.85 -5.57
N LYS A 118 -6.99 -0.25 -4.66
CA LYS A 118 -6.86 -0.45 -3.22
C LYS A 118 -8.07 -1.22 -2.70
N LEU A 119 -7.84 -2.33 -2.03
CA LEU A 119 -8.88 -3.23 -1.52
C LEU A 119 -9.02 -3.10 0.00
N GLY A 120 -10.25 -3.27 0.48
CA GLY A 120 -10.55 -3.36 1.91
C GLY A 120 -9.90 -4.57 2.56
N ARG A 121 -9.66 -4.48 3.86
CA ARG A 121 -9.06 -5.50 4.71
C ARG A 121 -10.05 -5.93 5.78
N SER A 122 -9.97 -7.19 6.22
CA SER A 122 -10.84 -7.73 7.26
C SER A 122 -10.50 -7.25 8.70
N GLU A 123 -9.50 -6.39 8.88
CA GLU A 123 -9.01 -5.97 10.20
C GLU A 123 -9.77 -4.73 10.76
N PRO A 124 -9.91 -4.62 12.09
CA PRO A 124 -10.81 -3.65 12.73
C PRO A 124 -10.38 -2.17 12.63
N HIS A 125 -9.24 -1.87 11.98
CA HIS A 125 -8.69 -0.52 11.82
C HIS A 125 -9.00 0.11 10.46
N ASP A 126 -9.88 -0.49 9.65
CA ASP A 126 -9.93 -0.16 8.22
C ASP A 126 -10.51 1.23 7.92
N SER A 127 -9.62 2.09 7.43
CA SER A 127 -9.83 3.50 7.15
C SER A 127 -10.09 3.82 5.67
N ILE A 128 -10.36 2.78 4.90
CA ILE A 128 -10.59 2.87 3.45
C ILE A 128 -11.78 3.78 3.11
N THR A 129 -12.83 3.74 3.94
CA THR A 129 -14.01 4.61 3.83
C THR A 129 -13.62 6.08 4.01
N ASP A 130 -12.79 6.40 4.99
CA ASP A 130 -12.32 7.76 5.25
C ASP A 130 -11.42 8.26 4.12
N GLU A 131 -10.55 7.41 3.58
CA GLU A 131 -9.74 7.73 2.40
C GLU A 131 -10.65 8.08 1.20
N ILE A 132 -11.65 7.24 0.92
CA ILE A 132 -12.58 7.50 -0.19
C ILE A 132 -13.34 8.81 0.02
N LYS A 133 -13.86 9.07 1.23
CA LYS A 133 -14.57 10.33 1.55
C LYS A 133 -13.68 11.55 1.37
N LYS A 134 -12.43 11.50 1.84
CA LYS A 134 -11.45 12.59 1.68
C LYS A 134 -11.14 12.84 0.21
N LEU A 135 -10.77 11.80 -0.54
CA LEU A 135 -10.42 11.93 -1.96
C LEU A 135 -11.62 12.42 -2.79
N TYR A 136 -12.82 11.90 -2.52
CA TYR A 136 -14.04 12.34 -3.18
C TYR A 136 -14.32 13.81 -2.88
N GLY A 137 -14.29 14.20 -1.60
CA GLY A 137 -14.52 15.58 -1.16
C GLY A 137 -13.52 16.58 -1.75
N VAL A 138 -12.24 16.21 -1.89
CA VAL A 138 -11.23 17.02 -2.57
C VAL A 138 -11.54 17.16 -4.06
N GLN A 139 -11.92 16.05 -4.71
CA GLN A 139 -12.17 16.00 -6.16
C GLN A 139 -13.42 16.77 -6.57
N THR A 140 -14.48 16.72 -5.75
CA THR A 140 -15.77 17.36 -6.04
C THR A 140 -15.94 18.73 -5.38
N SER A 141 -14.88 19.29 -4.79
CA SER A 141 -14.94 20.61 -4.17
C SER A 141 -15.20 21.69 -5.23
N ALA A 142 -15.80 22.82 -4.83
CA ALA A 142 -16.09 23.94 -5.73
C ALA A 142 -14.83 24.53 -6.40
N GLN A 143 -13.66 24.33 -5.79
CA GLN A 143 -12.35 24.74 -6.30
C GLN A 143 -11.73 23.72 -7.28
N GLY A 144 -12.46 22.66 -7.64
CA GLY A 144 -11.99 21.59 -8.50
C GLY A 144 -10.97 20.66 -7.82
N PRO A 145 -10.49 19.61 -8.51
CA PRO A 145 -9.54 18.67 -7.93
C PRO A 145 -8.20 19.32 -7.56
N LEU A 146 -7.51 18.79 -6.53
CA LEU A 146 -6.14 19.20 -6.21
C LEU A 146 -5.14 18.55 -7.16
N ALA A 147 -4.12 19.32 -7.54
CA ALA A 147 -2.91 18.78 -8.13
C ALA A 147 -2.14 17.96 -7.08
N ARG A 148 -1.36 16.96 -7.52
CA ARG A 148 -0.46 16.17 -6.67
C ARG A 148 -1.14 15.39 -5.54
N VAL A 149 -2.42 15.06 -5.73
CA VAL A 149 -3.24 14.16 -4.90
C VAL A 149 -3.92 13.13 -5.82
N PRO A 150 -3.94 11.83 -5.47
CA PRO A 150 -4.66 10.82 -6.25
C PRO A 150 -6.12 11.18 -6.46
N GLN A 151 -6.63 10.93 -7.66
CA GLN A 151 -8.03 11.11 -8.02
C GLN A 151 -8.75 9.77 -8.01
N LEU A 152 -9.94 9.73 -7.43
CA LEU A 152 -10.83 8.56 -7.52
C LEU A 152 -11.30 8.38 -8.96
N LYS A 153 -11.10 7.16 -9.47
CA LYS A 153 -11.49 6.76 -10.82
C LYS A 153 -12.67 5.82 -10.85
N GLY A 154 -12.97 5.11 -9.76
CA GLY A 154 -14.09 4.18 -9.70
C GLY A 154 -14.07 3.31 -8.45
N PHE A 155 -15.11 2.52 -8.28
CA PHE A 155 -15.18 1.45 -7.29
C PHE A 155 -14.72 0.12 -7.87
N VAL A 156 -14.08 -0.69 -7.02
CA VAL A 156 -13.82 -2.09 -7.31
C VAL A 156 -14.97 -2.90 -6.71
N SER A 157 -15.68 -3.65 -7.57
CA SER A 157 -16.89 -4.38 -7.18
C SER A 157 -16.69 -5.89 -7.37
N SER A 158 -17.21 -6.67 -6.44
CA SER A 158 -17.46 -8.10 -6.58
C SER A 158 -18.97 -8.35 -6.74
N PRO A 159 -19.40 -9.58 -7.07
CA PRO A 159 -20.82 -9.92 -7.06
C PRO A 159 -21.53 -9.69 -5.72
N MET A 160 -20.79 -9.60 -4.61
CA MET A 160 -21.32 -9.43 -3.26
C MET A 160 -21.32 -7.97 -2.78
N GLY A 161 -20.54 -7.09 -3.42
CA GLY A 161 -20.51 -5.68 -3.06
C GLY A 161 -19.24 -4.96 -3.47
N VAL A 162 -19.10 -3.73 -3.00
CA VAL A 162 -17.88 -2.93 -3.21
C VAL A 162 -16.80 -3.44 -2.26
N VAL A 163 -15.63 -3.76 -2.80
CA VAL A 163 -14.48 -4.33 -2.06
C VAL A 163 -13.27 -3.39 -2.05
N GLY A 164 -13.38 -2.22 -2.69
CA GLY A 164 -12.28 -1.28 -2.80
C GLY A 164 -12.55 -0.16 -3.80
N PHE A 165 -11.50 0.55 -4.19
CA PHE A 165 -11.58 1.67 -5.12
C PHE A 165 -10.34 1.76 -6.04
N LEU A 166 -10.49 2.55 -7.10
CA LEU A 166 -9.45 2.82 -8.10
C LEU A 166 -9.00 4.28 -8.03
N THR A 167 -7.69 4.51 -8.20
CA THR A 167 -7.12 5.84 -8.44
C THR A 167 -6.26 5.87 -9.71
N ASN A 168 -5.90 7.06 -10.18
CA ASN A 168 -4.82 7.16 -11.17
C ASN A 168 -3.51 6.57 -10.61
N TYR A 169 -2.72 6.01 -11.51
CA TYR A 169 -1.36 5.56 -11.20
C TYR A 169 -0.38 6.73 -11.33
N ILE A 170 0.51 6.86 -10.35
CA ILE A 170 1.63 7.81 -10.37
C ILE A 170 2.90 7.00 -10.67
N PRO A 171 3.51 7.14 -11.85
CA PRO A 171 4.79 6.49 -12.16
C PRO A 171 5.86 7.03 -11.21
N SER A 172 6.33 6.21 -10.27
CA SER A 172 7.09 6.69 -9.10
C SER A 172 8.54 6.26 -9.13
N LEU A 173 9.45 7.20 -8.86
CA LEU A 173 10.88 6.93 -8.71
C LEU A 173 11.14 6.14 -7.41
N CYS A 174 11.66 4.92 -7.53
CA CYS A 174 12.16 4.10 -6.40
C CYS A 174 11.14 3.90 -5.26
N HIS A 175 9.89 3.62 -5.61
CA HIS A 175 8.77 3.37 -4.68
C HIS A 175 8.22 4.62 -4.00
N ASN A 176 8.94 5.22 -3.04
CA ASN A 176 8.49 6.39 -2.28
C ASN A 176 9.68 7.25 -1.83
N LEU A 177 9.39 8.44 -1.30
CA LEU A 177 10.43 9.40 -0.93
C LEU A 177 11.33 8.89 0.20
N GLU A 178 10.82 8.08 1.13
CA GLU A 178 11.63 7.46 2.18
C GLU A 178 12.71 6.54 1.60
N TYR A 179 12.31 5.62 0.72
CA TYR A 179 13.24 4.69 0.06
C TYR A 179 14.20 5.44 -0.88
N LEU A 180 13.71 6.46 -1.57
CA LEU A 180 14.52 7.32 -2.44
C LEU A 180 15.65 8.02 -1.66
N LEU A 181 15.33 8.61 -0.50
CA LEU A 181 16.32 9.24 0.38
C LEU A 181 17.29 8.21 0.97
N ALA A 182 16.80 7.02 1.34
CA ALA A 182 17.66 5.94 1.80
C ALA A 182 18.68 5.51 0.73
N CYS A 183 18.24 5.33 -0.52
CA CYS A 183 19.14 5.02 -1.64
C CYS A 183 20.20 6.12 -1.83
N ALA A 184 19.78 7.39 -1.81
CA ALA A 184 20.70 8.52 -1.99
C ALA A 184 21.75 8.62 -0.87
N ARG A 185 21.38 8.31 0.38
CA ARG A 185 22.31 8.26 1.52
C ARG A 185 23.36 7.15 1.35
N ILE A 186 22.92 5.96 0.97
CA ILE A 186 23.81 4.82 0.73
C ILE A 186 24.82 5.13 -0.38
N THR A 187 24.41 5.88 -1.41
CA THR A 187 25.27 6.19 -2.55
C THR A 187 26.10 7.46 -2.40
N GLY A 188 26.14 8.05 -1.20
CA GLY A 188 26.98 9.19 -0.80
C GLY A 188 28.50 8.91 -0.77
N GLY A 189 29.00 8.02 -1.63
CA GLY A 189 30.44 7.86 -1.89
C GLY A 189 31.00 6.44 -1.81
N THR A 190 30.28 5.45 -1.27
CA THR A 190 30.73 4.04 -1.33
C THR A 190 29.58 3.05 -1.51
N VAL A 191 29.75 2.13 -2.47
CA VAL A 191 28.79 1.08 -2.81
C VAL A 191 28.55 0.14 -1.61
N PRO A 192 27.29 -0.21 -1.28
CA PRO A 192 27.01 -1.18 -0.21
C PRO A 192 27.55 -2.56 -0.60
N LYS A 193 28.32 -3.18 0.30
CA LYS A 193 28.82 -4.56 0.16
C LYS A 193 27.74 -5.54 0.65
N ASN A 194 27.14 -6.27 -0.32
CA ASN A 194 26.16 -7.39 -0.23
C ASN A 194 24.72 -7.04 0.17
N LYS A 195 23.66 -7.71 -0.29
CA LYS A 195 23.29 -8.67 -1.39
C LYS A 195 21.74 -8.74 -1.24
N ASP A 196 20.90 -8.29 -2.18
CA ASP A 196 20.43 -9.09 -3.34
C ASP A 196 19.86 -8.23 -4.49
N ALA A 197 20.09 -6.91 -4.48
CA ALA A 197 19.96 -6.05 -5.64
C ALA A 197 20.80 -4.79 -5.39
N PRO A 198 21.58 -4.28 -6.36
CA PRO A 198 22.23 -2.98 -6.19
C PRO A 198 21.13 -1.91 -6.09
N SER A 199 21.01 -1.25 -4.94
CA SER A 199 20.21 -0.04 -4.83
C SER A 199 20.67 0.94 -5.92
N PRO A 200 19.75 1.56 -6.67
CA PRO A 200 20.13 2.49 -7.72
C PRO A 200 20.97 3.63 -7.12
N ALA A 201 22.07 3.97 -7.80
CA ALA A 201 22.85 5.16 -7.44
C ALA A 201 22.04 6.41 -7.78
N ILE A 202 21.59 7.12 -6.75
CA ILE A 202 20.70 8.26 -6.91
C ILE A 202 21.33 9.48 -6.27
N THR A 203 21.58 10.50 -7.09
CA THR A 203 21.95 11.82 -6.62
C THR A 203 20.72 12.71 -6.59
N ILE A 204 20.43 13.29 -5.42
CA ILE A 204 19.34 14.23 -5.22
C ILE A 204 19.95 15.62 -5.00
N SER A 205 19.77 16.51 -5.96
CA SER A 205 20.28 17.88 -5.86
C SER A 205 19.51 18.68 -4.82
N LYS A 206 20.15 19.71 -4.27
CA LYS A 206 19.50 20.66 -3.35
C LYS A 206 18.23 21.27 -3.96
N ALA A 207 18.28 21.66 -5.23
CA ALA A 207 17.14 22.23 -5.95
C ALA A 207 15.95 21.26 -6.04
N ARG A 208 16.18 19.94 -6.22
CA ARG A 208 15.10 18.94 -6.20
C ARG A 208 14.46 18.84 -4.82
N LYS A 209 15.26 18.83 -3.75
CA LYS A 209 14.74 18.82 -2.38
C LYS A 209 13.91 20.08 -2.09
N GLU A 210 14.39 21.25 -2.48
CA GLU A 210 13.67 22.54 -2.33
C GLU A 210 12.34 22.55 -3.12
N LYS A 211 12.34 22.02 -4.35
CA LYS A 211 11.13 21.82 -5.16
C LYS A 211 10.12 20.93 -4.44
N TRP A 212 10.54 19.73 -4.03
CA TRP A 212 9.63 18.77 -3.40
C TRP A 212 9.07 19.28 -2.08
N THR A 213 9.90 19.93 -1.25
CA THR A 213 9.44 20.60 -0.02
C THR A 213 8.33 21.59 -0.33
N SER A 214 8.54 22.49 -1.30
CA SER A 214 7.55 23.52 -1.66
C SER A 214 6.23 22.88 -2.12
N GLN A 215 6.31 21.85 -2.97
CA GLN A 215 5.13 21.15 -3.48
C GLN A 215 4.36 20.39 -2.39
N ILE A 216 5.06 19.77 -1.42
CA ILE A 216 4.43 19.10 -0.28
C ILE A 216 3.71 20.14 0.59
N GLN A 217 4.36 21.26 0.90
CA GLN A 217 3.80 22.35 1.69
C GLN A 217 2.55 22.94 1.03
N GLU A 218 2.62 23.28 -0.26
CA GLU A 218 1.49 23.83 -1.04
C GLU A 218 0.29 22.85 -1.07
N THR A 219 0.58 21.57 -1.28
CA THR A 219 -0.46 20.54 -1.38
C THR A 219 -1.14 20.33 -0.02
N LEU A 220 -0.37 20.30 1.07
CA LEU A 220 -0.92 20.17 2.43
C LEU A 220 -1.74 21.40 2.85
N GLN A 221 -1.25 22.60 2.55
CA GLN A 221 -2.00 23.84 2.78
C GLN A 221 -3.34 23.81 2.03
N SER A 222 -3.34 23.34 0.78
CA SER A 222 -4.55 23.24 -0.03
C SER A 222 -5.54 22.19 0.50
N LEU A 223 -5.05 21.07 1.03
CA LEU A 223 -5.86 20.08 1.74
C LEU A 223 -6.51 20.70 2.99
N HIS A 224 -5.72 21.35 3.83
CA HIS A 224 -6.19 21.96 5.08
C HIS A 224 -7.18 23.09 4.86
N ALA A 225 -7.02 23.88 3.80
CA ALA A 225 -7.95 24.92 3.37
C ALA A 225 -9.33 24.36 2.97
N ARG A 226 -9.37 23.10 2.52
CA ARG A 226 -10.60 22.35 2.21
C ARG A 226 -11.10 21.52 3.39
N ASN A 227 -10.53 21.74 4.57
CA ASN A 227 -10.80 20.98 5.80
C ASN A 227 -10.55 19.47 5.68
N VAL A 228 -9.60 19.08 4.84
CA VAL A 228 -9.17 17.69 4.67
C VAL A 228 -7.86 17.50 5.43
N ILE A 229 -7.84 16.49 6.30
CA ILE A 229 -6.68 16.08 7.08
C ILE A 229 -6.03 14.89 6.37
N TRP A 230 -4.71 14.93 6.19
CA TRP A 230 -3.94 13.84 5.59
C TRP A 230 -3.96 12.63 6.54
N GLY A 231 -3.57 12.82 7.79
CA GLY A 231 -3.83 11.89 8.90
C GLY A 231 -2.80 10.78 9.10
N ASP A 232 -1.87 10.58 8.16
CA ASP A 232 -0.66 9.74 8.31
C ASP A 232 0.48 10.31 7.46
N ALA A 233 0.73 11.61 7.64
CA ALA A 233 1.80 12.32 6.95
C ALA A 233 3.18 11.74 7.31
N LYS A 234 3.91 11.25 6.30
CA LYS A 234 5.25 10.68 6.43
C LYS A 234 5.94 10.54 5.06
N LEU A 235 7.26 10.37 5.05
CA LEU A 235 8.04 10.19 3.81
C LEU A 235 7.58 8.97 2.97
N ALA A 236 7.15 7.90 3.62
CA ALA A 236 6.66 6.70 2.92
C ALA A 236 5.34 6.92 2.15
N ASN A 237 4.60 7.97 2.51
CA ASN A 237 3.34 8.37 1.88
C ASN A 237 3.52 9.54 0.88
N ILE A 238 4.76 9.77 0.44
CA ILE A 238 5.09 10.71 -0.62
C ILE A 238 5.72 9.94 -1.78
N LEU A 239 5.17 10.13 -2.98
CA LEU A 239 5.73 9.60 -4.22
C LEU A 239 6.42 10.71 -5.00
N ILE A 240 7.52 10.41 -5.69
CA ILE A 240 8.12 11.32 -6.66
C ILE A 240 7.81 10.81 -8.05
N ASP A 241 7.05 11.58 -8.82
CA ASP A 241 6.69 11.23 -10.19
C ASP A 241 7.96 11.20 -11.07
N GLU A 242 8.23 10.06 -11.69
CA GLU A 242 9.46 9.84 -12.46
C GLU A 242 9.52 10.63 -13.78
N VAL A 243 8.37 11.13 -14.25
CA VAL A 243 8.25 11.89 -15.50
C VAL A 243 8.34 13.39 -15.25
N THR A 244 7.60 13.89 -14.25
CA THR A 244 7.50 15.32 -13.94
C THR A 244 8.45 15.78 -12.83
N ASP A 245 9.04 14.84 -12.10
CA ASP A 245 9.83 15.08 -10.89
C ASP A 245 9.03 15.80 -9.79
N ASP A 246 7.70 15.68 -9.81
CA ASP A 246 6.80 16.31 -8.84
C ASP A 246 6.56 15.39 -7.63
N SER A 247 6.44 15.98 -6.44
CA SER A 247 6.06 15.23 -5.23
C SER A 247 4.53 15.12 -5.10
N TRP A 248 4.06 13.90 -4.86
CA TRP A 248 2.64 13.57 -4.70
C TRP A 248 2.37 13.10 -3.27
N ILE A 249 1.35 13.69 -2.64
CA ILE A 249 0.84 13.25 -1.34
C ILE A 249 -0.17 12.12 -1.58
N VAL A 250 0.09 10.94 -0.99
CA VAL A 250 -0.77 9.75 -1.11
C VAL A 250 -1.16 9.22 0.27
N ASP A 251 -2.05 8.23 0.26
CA ASP A 251 -2.52 7.50 1.45
C ASP A 251 -3.24 8.38 2.48
N PHE A 252 -4.57 8.44 2.35
CA PHE A 252 -5.45 9.22 3.24
C PHE A 252 -6.24 8.34 4.20
N GLY A 253 -5.92 7.05 4.27
CA GLY A 253 -6.49 6.15 5.28
C GLY A 253 -6.08 6.56 6.69
N GLY A 254 -5.04 7.37 6.85
CA GLY A 254 -4.55 7.72 8.17
C GLY A 254 -3.89 6.52 8.87
N GLY A 255 -3.54 6.73 10.13
CA GLY A 255 -2.70 5.82 10.90
C GLY A 255 -1.78 6.63 11.82
N ASN A 256 -1.28 6.03 12.89
CA ASN A 256 -0.32 6.70 13.76
C ASN A 256 1.02 6.00 13.63
N THR A 257 1.78 6.36 12.59
CA THR A 257 3.14 5.85 12.44
C THR A 257 4.03 6.47 13.51
N GLN A 258 4.58 5.63 14.40
CA GLN A 258 5.48 6.08 15.46
C GLN A 258 6.67 6.85 14.87
N GLY A 259 7.02 7.98 15.49
CA GLY A 259 8.14 8.81 15.04
C GLY A 259 7.78 9.91 14.04
N TRP A 260 6.54 9.94 13.52
CA TRP A 260 6.08 11.04 12.65
C TRP A 260 5.12 12.01 13.34
N ILE A 261 4.14 11.49 14.08
CA ILE A 261 3.08 12.29 14.70
C ILE A 261 2.93 11.84 16.15
N GLU A 262 2.95 12.80 17.08
CA GLU A 262 2.63 12.56 18.48
C GLU A 262 1.22 11.98 18.62
N ARG A 263 1.06 11.01 19.52
CA ARG A 263 -0.19 10.26 19.65
C ARG A 263 -1.42 11.15 19.85
N ASP A 264 -1.27 12.23 20.61
CA ASP A 264 -2.36 13.16 20.93
C ASP A 264 -2.72 14.10 19.76
N LEU A 265 -1.85 14.19 18.74
CA LEU A 265 -2.07 14.97 17.53
C LEU A 265 -2.56 14.11 16.35
N HIS A 266 -2.75 12.81 16.56
CA HIS A 266 -3.17 11.87 15.53
C HIS A 266 -4.50 12.28 14.88
N GLY A 267 -4.57 12.18 13.55
CA GLY A 267 -5.78 12.52 12.80
C GLY A 267 -6.17 14.00 12.85
N SER A 268 -5.23 14.91 13.13
CA SER A 268 -5.47 16.35 13.23
C SER A 268 -4.61 17.16 12.25
N LYS A 269 -5.04 18.40 11.94
CA LYS A 269 -4.23 19.35 11.15
C LYS A 269 -2.90 19.68 11.85
N ALA A 270 -2.90 19.74 13.19
CA ALA A 270 -1.68 19.97 13.96
C ALA A 270 -0.69 18.80 13.82
N GLY A 271 -1.19 17.56 13.79
CA GLY A 271 -0.36 16.37 13.52
C GLY A 271 0.22 16.37 12.11
N ASP A 272 -0.57 16.75 11.11
CA ASP A 272 -0.09 16.92 9.73
C ASP A 272 1.02 17.98 9.62
N LEU A 273 0.88 19.12 10.30
CA LEU A 273 1.91 20.17 10.32
C LEU A 273 3.18 19.72 11.06
N GLN A 274 3.04 18.99 12.18
CA GLN A 274 4.19 18.41 12.87
C GLN A 274 4.96 17.44 11.96
N ALA A 275 4.25 16.58 11.23
CA ALA A 275 4.88 15.67 10.28
C ALA A 275 5.55 16.45 9.12
N LEU A 276 4.94 17.53 8.63
CA LEU A 276 5.50 18.39 7.61
C LEU A 276 6.85 19.00 8.04
N ASP A 277 6.96 19.45 9.31
CA ASP A 277 8.22 19.97 9.85
C ASP A 277 9.31 18.90 9.83
N ARG A 278 8.98 17.65 10.22
CA ARG A 278 9.92 16.51 10.20
C ARG A 278 10.33 16.14 8.77
N ILE A 279 9.38 16.07 7.84
CA ILE A 279 9.64 15.81 6.41
C ILE A 279 10.57 16.89 5.84
N THR A 280 10.31 18.15 6.16
CA THR A 280 11.12 19.28 5.69
C THR A 280 12.53 19.22 6.27
N ALA A 281 12.69 18.84 7.54
CA ALA A 281 14.00 18.64 8.16
C ALA A 281 14.79 17.51 7.47
N GLU A 282 14.15 16.38 7.18
CA GLU A 282 14.77 15.25 6.46
C GLU A 282 15.24 15.64 5.05
N LEU A 283 14.46 16.47 4.35
CA LEU A 283 14.83 17.01 3.05
C LEU A 283 15.94 18.08 3.15
N ALA A 284 15.94 18.92 4.18
CA ALA A 284 16.99 19.92 4.38
C ALA A 284 18.34 19.32 4.80
N ALA A 285 18.35 18.11 5.37
CA ALA A 285 19.55 17.48 5.87
C ALA A 285 20.62 17.29 4.78
N VAL A 286 21.83 17.73 5.12
CA VAL A 286 23.06 17.48 4.37
C VAL A 286 23.71 16.25 4.99
N TRP A 287 23.69 15.13 4.26
CA TRP A 287 24.34 13.90 4.66
C TRP A 287 25.79 13.97 4.16
N LEU A 288 26.74 13.96 5.09
CA LEU A 288 28.20 13.94 4.81
C LEU A 288 28.67 12.54 4.43
#